data_AF-A0A5R2NAU9-F1
#
_entry.id   AF-A0A5R2NAU9-F1
#
_cell.length_a   1.000
_cell.length_b   1.000
_cell.length_c   1.000
_cell.angle_alpha   90.00
_cell.angle_beta   90.00
_cell.angle_gamma   90.00
#
_symmetry.space_group_name_H-M   'P 1'
#
loop_
_entity.id
_entity.type
_entity.pdbx_description
1 polymer ?
#
loop_
_entity_poly.entity_id
_entity_poly.type
_entity_poly.pdbx_seq_one_letter_code
_entity_poly.pdbx_strand_id
1 'polypeptide(L)' 'MEDREIRAALDRHWAASDTSDFEAEHEIYREDAVLDYPQSGERISGRRNIQSSRAAQPNRKRFIVRRITGTGDLWVT' A
#
# COMPACT_ATOMS: atom_id res chain seq x y z
N MET A 1 -5.51 -14.76 6.13
CA MET A 1 -6.57 -14.32 5.20
C MET A 1 -6.57 -15.30 4.05
N GLU A 2 -7.73 -15.75 3.60
CA GLU A 2 -7.81 -16.47 2.34
C GLU A 2 -7.46 -15.55 1.17
N ASP A 3 -6.99 -16.11 0.05
CA ASP A 3 -6.56 -15.33 -1.12
C ASP A 3 -7.61 -14.31 -1.59
N ARG A 4 -8.90 -14.68 -1.45
CA ARG A 4 -10.03 -13.80 -1.78
C ARG A 4 -10.11 -12.57 -0.86
N GLU A 5 -9.85 -12.75 0.43
CA GLU A 5 -9.88 -11.66 1.41
C GLU A 5 -8.70 -10.70 1.17
N ILE A 6 -7.51 -11.22 0.87
CA ILE A 6 -6.34 -10.41 0.55
C ILE A 6 -6.58 -9.63 -0.74
N ARG A 7 -7.12 -10.29 -1.78
CA ARG A 7 -7.49 -9.64 -3.05
C ARG A 7 -8.41 -8.44 -2.80
N ALA A 8 -9.44 -8.61 -1.97
CA ALA A 8 -10.40 -7.54 -1.64
C ALA A 8 -9.75 -6.41 -0.84
N ALA A 9 -8.86 -6.72 0.11
CA ALA A 9 -8.10 -5.72 0.85
C ALA A 9 -7.19 -4.88 -0.07
N LEU A 10 -6.52 -5.54 -1.04
CA LEU A 10 -5.71 -4.87 -2.05
C LEU A 10 -6.55 -3.96 -2.96
N ASP A 11 -7.75 -4.39 -3.37
CA ASP A 11 -8.65 -3.54 -4.17
C ASP A 11 -9.07 -2.28 -3.39
N ARG A 12 -9.40 -2.41 -2.11
CA ARG A 12 -9.70 -1.27 -1.22
C ARG A 12 -8.49 -0.33 -1.08
N HIS A 13 -7.31 -0.89 -0.85
CA HIS A 13 -6.05 -0.14 -0.74
C HIS A 13 -5.80 0.73 -1.98
N TRP A 14 -5.89 0.15 -3.18
CA TRP A 14 -5.63 0.89 -4.41
C TRP A 14 -6.70 1.92 -4.76
N ALA A 15 -7.97 1.62 -4.50
CA ALA A 15 -9.05 2.60 -4.66
C ALA A 15 -8.85 3.82 -3.75
N ALA A 16 -8.47 3.61 -2.49
CA ALA A 16 -8.15 4.68 -1.55
C ALA A 16 -6.92 5.50 -1.97
N SER A 17 -5.87 4.83 -2.47
CA SER A 17 -4.65 5.49 -2.93
C SER A 17 -4.90 6.40 -4.14
N ASP A 18 -5.75 6.00 -5.10
CA ASP A 18 -6.11 6.84 -6.26
C ASP A 18 -6.91 8.10 -5.85
N THR A 19 -7.74 8.00 -4.80
CA THR A 19 -8.51 9.15 -4.27
C THR A 19 -7.79 9.92 -3.16
N SER A 20 -6.54 9.57 -2.84
CA SER A 20 -5.76 10.16 -1.73
C SER A 20 -6.43 10.03 -0.35
N ASP A 21 -7.20 8.96 -0.12
CA ASP A 21 -7.70 8.60 1.21
C ASP A 21 -6.60 7.85 1.97
N PHE A 22 -5.74 8.61 2.66
CA PHE A 22 -4.57 8.07 3.32
C PHE A 22 -4.89 7.18 4.53
N GLU A 23 -6.04 7.34 5.17
CA GLU A 23 -6.40 6.46 6.28
C GLU A 23 -6.77 5.08 5.74
N ALA A 24 -7.71 5.03 4.78
CA ALA A 24 -8.13 3.79 4.16
C ALA A 24 -7.01 3.09 3.36
N GLU A 25 -6.10 3.86 2.72
CA GLU A 25 -4.92 3.31 2.04
C GLU A 25 -4.07 2.48 3.02
N HIS A 26 -3.92 2.91 4.27
CA HIS A 26 -2.96 2.30 5.20
C HIS A 26 -3.59 1.28 6.17
N GLU A 27 -4.91 1.06 6.13
CA GLU A 27 -5.62 0.05 6.93
C GLU A 27 -5.08 -1.37 6.69
N ILE A 28 -4.57 -1.66 5.49
CA ILE A 28 -4.03 -2.98 5.12
C ILE A 28 -2.72 -3.32 5.86
N TYR A 29 -2.01 -2.32 6.39
CA TYR A 29 -0.72 -2.52 7.02
C TYR A 29 -0.87 -2.89 8.50
N ARG A 30 -0.04 -3.84 8.96
CA ARG A 30 0.23 -3.98 10.40
C ARG A 30 0.93 -2.74 10.94
N GLU A 31 0.81 -2.52 12.25
CA GLU A 31 1.47 -1.38 12.91
C GLU A 31 2.98 -1.36 12.72
N ASP A 32 3.60 -2.53 12.63
CA ASP A 32 5.04 -2.77 12.45
C ASP A 32 5.47 -3.01 11.00
N ALA A 33 4.61 -2.70 10.02
CA ALA A 33 4.93 -2.89 8.60
C ALA A 33 6.21 -2.14 8.19
N VAL A 34 6.97 -2.73 7.28
CA VAL A 34 8.19 -2.15 6.72
C VAL A 34 7.99 -1.92 5.22
N LEU A 35 8.33 -0.72 4.76
CA LEU A 35 8.36 -0.34 3.35
C LEU A 35 9.81 -0.14 2.92
N ASP A 36 10.23 -0.89 1.90
CA ASP A 36 11.54 -0.79 1.29
C ASP A 36 11.44 -0.16 -0.10
N TYR A 37 12.33 0.79 -0.38
CA TYR A 37 12.58 1.32 -1.72
C TYR A 37 13.99 0.90 -2.18
N PRO A 38 14.15 -0.29 -2.81
CA PRO A 38 15.48 -0.80 -3.18
C PRO A 38 16.28 0.12 -4.11
N GLN A 39 15.60 0.97 -4.90
CA GLN A 39 16.23 1.90 -5.83
C GLN A 39 17.01 3.01 -5.14
N SER A 40 16.55 3.45 -3.96
CA SER A 40 17.21 4.48 -3.15
C SER A 40 17.95 3.90 -1.94
N GLY A 41 17.65 2.66 -1.55
CA GLY A 41 18.10 2.06 -0.30
C GLY A 41 17.32 2.56 0.93
N GLU A 42 16.24 3.33 0.74
CA GLU A 42 15.41 3.82 1.83
C GLU A 42 14.56 2.69 2.43
N ARG A 43 14.46 2.68 3.76
CA ARG A 43 13.62 1.77 4.55
C ARG A 43 12.81 2.56 5.56
N ILE A 44 11.49 2.39 5.54
CA ILE A 44 10.56 3.05 6.46
C ILE A 44 9.85 1.98 7.30
N SER A 45 9.97 2.09 8.62
CA SER A 45 9.33 1.16 9.55
C SER A 45 8.15 1.81 10.27
N GLY A 46 7.03 1.09 10.32
CA GLY A 46 5.81 1.45 11.04
C GLY A 46 4.75 2.10 10.14
N ARG A 47 3.50 1.66 10.29
CA ARG A 47 2.34 2.13 9.49
C ARG A 47 2.23 3.66 9.45
N ARG A 48 2.35 4.33 10.60
CA ARG A 48 2.24 5.79 10.70
C ARG A 48 3.34 6.53 9.94
N ASN A 49 4.56 5.96 9.93
CA ASN A 49 5.69 6.56 9.22
C ASN A 49 5.53 6.39 7.71
N ILE A 50 5.03 5.23 7.26
CA ILE A 50 4.69 4.98 5.85
C ILE A 50 3.62 5.98 5.37
N GLN A 51 2.54 6.15 6.15
CA GLN A 51 1.47 7.11 5.84
C GLN A 51 1.99 8.55 5.75
N SER A 52 2.78 8.98 6.74
CA SER A 52 3.39 10.32 6.77
C SER A 52 4.30 10.57 5.57
N SER A 53 5.12 9.58 5.21
CA SER A 53 6.00 9.65 4.02
C SER A 53 5.18 9.82 2.73
N ARG A 54 4.09 9.06 2.56
CA ARG A 54 3.23 9.18 1.38
C ARG A 54 2.45 10.49 1.32
N ALA A 55 2.00 11.01 2.46
CA ALA A 55 1.31 12.29 2.55
C ALA A 55 2.21 13.50 2.25
N ALA A 56 3.52 13.37 2.52
CA ALA A 56 4.51 14.42 2.22
C ALA A 56 4.90 14.49 0.72
N GLN A 57 4.48 13.52 -0.11
CA GLN A 57 4.82 13.53 -1.53
C GLN A 57 4.12 14.70 -2.25
N PRO A 58 4.85 15.50 -3.05
CA PRO A 58 4.31 16.72 -3.67
C PRO A 58 3.34 16.43 -4.83
N ASN A 59 3.34 15.20 -5.35
CA ASN A 59 2.55 14.83 -6.53
C ASN A 59 1.18 14.29 -6.13
N ARG A 60 0.13 14.81 -6.77
CA ARG A 60 -1.18 14.14 -6.75
C ARG A 60 -1.12 12.86 -7.56
N LYS A 61 -1.42 11.73 -6.92
CA LYS A 61 -1.44 10.42 -7.55
C LYS A 61 -2.75 10.28 -8.32
N ARG A 62 -2.65 9.85 -9.57
CA ARG A 62 -3.79 9.33 -10.33
C ARG A 62 -3.27 8.21 -11.21
N PHE A 63 -3.86 7.03 -11.10
CA PHE A 63 -3.34 5.85 -11.77
C PHE A 63 -4.45 4.83 -12.01
N ILE A 64 -4.11 3.80 -12.80
CA ILE A 64 -4.94 2.61 -12.96
C ILE A 64 -4.12 1.39 -12.57
N VAL A 65 -4.71 0.48 -11.81
CA VAL A 65 -4.08 -0.79 -11.49
C VAL A 65 -4.01 -1.64 -12.76
N ARG A 66 -2.81 -2.10 -13.12
CA ARG A 66 -2.62 -2.89 -14.34
C ARG A 66 -2.91 -4.38 -14.12
N ARG A 67 -2.48 -4.94 -12.98
CA ARG A 67 -2.63 -6.36 -12.67
C ARG A 67 -2.37 -6.62 -11.18
N ILE A 68 -3.21 -7.44 -10.56
CA ILE A 68 -2.95 -7.98 -9.23
C ILE A 68 -2.85 -9.50 -9.33
N THR A 69 -1.79 -10.07 -8.76
CA THR A 69 -1.53 -11.52 -8.74
C THR A 69 -0.90 -11.90 -7.41
N GLY A 70 -1.28 -13.03 -6.85
CA GLY A 70 -0.75 -13.47 -5.56
C GLY A 70 -1.46 -14.70 -5.05
N THR A 71 -0.89 -15.31 -4.02
CA THR A 71 -1.47 -16.44 -3.28
C THR A 71 -0.78 -16.56 -1.93
N GLY A 72 -1.50 -17.02 -0.91
CA GLY A 72 -1.04 -17.00 0.47
C GLY A 72 -0.58 -15.59 0.87
N ASP A 73 0.63 -15.51 1.42
CA ASP A 73 1.16 -14.26 1.99
C ASP A 73 1.96 -13.40 1.00
N LEU A 74 2.02 -13.78 -0.30
CA LEU A 74 2.79 -13.05 -1.32
C LEU A 74 1.90 -12.52 -2.44
N TRP A 75 1.95 -11.20 -2.63
CA TRP A 75 1.14 -10.48 -3.61
C TRP A 75 1.96 -9.45 -4.38
N VAL A 76 1.65 -9.32 -5.67
CA VAL A 76 2.21 -8.34 -6.61
C VAL A 76 1.05 -7.61 -7.27
N THR A 77 1.11 -6.28 -7.26
CA THR A 77 0.01 -5.38 -7.63
C THR A 77 0.45 -4.25 -8.54
#